data_AF-A0AA39FHG9-F1
#
_entry.id   AF-A0AA39FHG9-F1
#
_cell.length_a   1.000
_cell.length_b   1.000
_cell.length_c   1.000
_cell.angle_alpha   90.00
_cell.angle_beta   90.00
_cell.angle_gamma   90.00
#
_symmetry.space_group_name_H-M   'P 1'
#
loop_
_entity.id
_entity.type
_entity.pdbx_description
1 polymer ?
#
loop_
_entity_poly.entity_id
_entity_poly.type
_entity_poly.pdbx_seq_one_letter_code
_entity_poly.pdbx_strand_id
1 'polypeptide(L)'
;MYESNYGLRNNFDFSSEVAHFNNDLEPIIIIFDIETGGFEKTDDTLQIAAKSICEKYEFSIYIQPTKSITEEASLVNKLYFDNGNLEYDGKQVITVSLEEALSSFYDFLCLFKRKCVLIAHNCEAFDGPRLVAAIHKTQMNIPEEIKKAKTN
;
A
#
# COMPACT_ATOMS: atom_id res chain seq x y z
N MET A 1 -1.21 -11.31 19.70
CA MET A 1 -1.88 -10.20 20.41
C MET A 1 -1.17 -8.94 19.92
N TYR A 2 -1.78 -8.22 18.98
CA TYR A 2 -1.23 -6.98 18.42
C TYR A 2 -2.01 -5.82 19.04
N GLU A 3 -1.30 -4.98 19.78
CA GLU A 3 -1.81 -3.73 20.33
C GLU A 3 -1.42 -2.60 19.37
N SER A 4 -2.42 -2.03 18.70
CA SER A 4 -2.30 -0.76 18.00
C SER A 4 -2.30 0.35 19.04
N ASN A 5 -1.16 1.03 19.22
CA ASN A 5 -1.03 2.44 19.66
C ASN A 5 0.42 2.72 20.10
N TYR A 6 1.30 2.97 19.12
CA TYR A 6 2.51 3.76 19.38
C TYR A 6 2.69 4.75 18.23
N GLY A 7 2.21 5.98 18.46
CA GLY A 7 2.78 7.16 17.81
C GLY A 7 2.14 7.64 16.51
N LEU A 8 0.84 7.94 16.52
CA LEU A 8 0.35 9.05 15.70
C LEU A 8 0.92 10.35 16.29
N ARG A 9 2.15 10.70 15.92
CA ARG A 9 2.72 12.01 16.22
C ARG A 9 2.17 13.01 15.21
N ASN A 10 1.19 13.78 15.67
CA ASN A 10 0.81 15.07 15.11
C ASN A 10 2.06 15.94 14.93
N ASN A 11 2.37 16.28 13.68
CA ASN A 11 2.90 17.56 13.19
C ASN A 11 3.16 17.41 11.68
N PHE A 12 2.10 17.53 10.88
CA PHE A 12 2.23 17.69 9.43
C PHE A 12 2.67 19.12 9.14
N ASP A 13 3.98 19.32 9.08
CA ASP A 13 4.56 20.45 8.36
C ASP A 13 4.62 20.08 6.88
N PHE A 14 3.74 20.67 6.08
CA PHE A 14 3.71 20.54 4.62
C PHE A 14 4.84 21.41 4.02
N SER A 15 6.08 21.05 4.32
CA SER A 15 7.22 21.39 3.49
C SER A 15 7.85 20.07 3.09
N SER A 16 7.63 19.64 1.84
CA SER A 16 8.25 18.44 1.30
C SER A 16 9.77 18.67 1.25
N GLU A 17 10.48 18.33 2.32
CA GLU A 17 11.88 17.98 2.22
C GLU A 17 11.94 16.80 1.25
N VAL A 18 12.44 17.05 0.04
CA VAL A 18 12.71 15.99 -0.94
C VAL A 18 13.53 14.93 -0.22
N ALA A 19 12.98 13.73 -0.08
CA ALA A 19 13.62 12.64 0.65
C ALA A 19 15.08 12.49 0.19
N HIS A 20 16.03 12.78 1.09
CA HIS A 20 17.44 12.69 0.76
C HIS A 20 17.87 11.22 0.77
N PHE A 21 17.88 10.60 -0.41
CA PHE A 21 18.28 9.22 -0.57
C PHE A 21 19.80 9.08 -0.60
N ASN A 22 20.34 8.22 0.26
CA ASN A 22 21.74 7.83 0.13
C ASN A 22 21.87 6.83 -1.04
N ASN A 23 22.39 7.30 -2.17
CA ASN A 23 22.56 6.52 -3.40
C ASN A 23 23.72 5.52 -3.33
N ASP A 24 24.60 5.64 -2.33
CA ASP A 24 25.79 4.78 -2.18
C ASP A 24 25.48 3.52 -1.34
N LEU A 25 24.30 3.45 -0.74
CA LEU A 25 23.84 2.28 0.00
C LEU A 25 23.03 1.35 -0.90
N GLU A 26 23.16 0.05 -0.63
CA GLU A 26 22.35 -0.97 -1.30
C GLU A 26 20.84 -0.65 -1.19
N PRO A 27 20.01 -1.02 -2.16
CA PRO A 27 18.57 -0.82 -2.05
C PRO A 27 17.96 -1.66 -0.93
N ILE A 28 16.88 -1.17 -0.32
CA ILE A 28 16.02 -1.97 0.56
C ILE A 28 15.06 -2.78 -0.31
N ILE A 29 14.98 -4.08 -0.05
CA ILE A 29 14.00 -4.95 -0.69
C ILE A 29 12.73 -4.94 0.16
N ILE A 30 11.63 -4.50 -0.45
CA ILE A 30 10.30 -4.48 0.15
C ILE A 30 9.45 -5.50 -0.61
N ILE A 31 8.98 -6.52 0.09
CA ILE A 31 7.92 -7.38 -0.45
C ILE A 31 6.60 -6.69 -0.16
N PHE A 32 5.73 -6.58 -1.15
CA PHE A 32 4.39 -6.03 -0.97
C PHE A 32 3.34 -6.93 -1.62
N ASP A 33 2.11 -6.73 -1.18
CA ASP A 33 0.92 -7.44 -1.64
C ASP A 33 -0.28 -6.49 -1.62
N ILE A 34 -1.18 -6.64 -2.58
CA ILE A 34 -2.37 -5.80 -2.74
C ILE A 34 -3.62 -6.65 -2.81
N GLU A 35 -4.54 -6.35 -1.89
CA GLU A 35 -5.89 -6.90 -1.95
C GLU A 35 -6.84 -5.94 -2.68
N THR A 36 -7.73 -6.49 -3.49
CA THR A 36 -8.68 -5.71 -4.30
C THR A 36 -10.12 -6.19 -4.15
N GLY A 37 -11.05 -5.31 -4.53
CA GLY A 37 -12.49 -5.60 -4.54
C GLY A 37 -12.93 -6.56 -5.65
N GLY A 38 -12.03 -6.89 -6.56
CA GLY A 38 -12.27 -7.70 -7.76
C GLY A 38 -11.01 -7.81 -8.61
N PHE A 39 -11.08 -8.49 -9.74
CA PHE A 39 -9.91 -8.72 -10.60
C PHE A 39 -9.76 -7.68 -11.72
N GLU A 40 -10.76 -6.82 -11.94
CA GLU A 40 -10.74 -5.79 -12.97
C GLU A 40 -9.83 -4.63 -12.56
N LYS A 41 -9.24 -3.96 -13.56
CA LYS A 41 -8.34 -2.81 -13.30
C LYS A 41 -9.04 -1.62 -12.64
N THR A 42 -10.37 -1.57 -12.72
CA THR A 42 -11.16 -0.48 -12.16
C THR A 42 -11.61 -0.75 -10.72
N ASP A 43 -11.45 -1.98 -10.23
CA ASP A 43 -11.83 -2.34 -8.87
C ASP A 43 -11.00 -1.58 -7.85
N ASP A 44 -11.54 -1.51 -6.64
CA ASP A 44 -10.90 -0.77 -5.55
C ASP A 44 -9.74 -1.56 -4.99
N THR A 45 -8.67 -0.86 -4.64
CA THR A 45 -7.65 -1.38 -3.75
C THR A 45 -8.21 -1.35 -2.33
N LEU A 46 -8.19 -2.49 -1.65
CA LEU A 46 -8.76 -2.68 -0.31
C LEU A 46 -7.69 -2.76 0.77
N GLN A 47 -6.48 -3.20 0.43
CA GLN A 47 -5.36 -3.27 1.35
C GLN A 47 -4.05 -3.06 0.60
N ILE A 48 -3.10 -2.40 1.26
CA ILE A 48 -1.69 -2.45 0.89
C ILE A 48 -0.94 -3.04 2.10
N ALA A 49 -0.28 -4.17 1.89
CA ALA A 49 0.60 -4.79 2.87
C ALA A 49 2.03 -4.80 2.33
N ALA A 50 3.01 -4.51 3.18
CA ALA A 50 4.41 -4.52 2.80
C ALA A 50 5.33 -4.87 3.97
N LYS A 51 6.50 -5.42 3.64
CA LYS A 51 7.51 -5.83 4.61
C LYS A 51 8.91 -5.70 4.04
N SER A 52 9.82 -5.15 4.82
CA SER A 52 11.25 -5.21 4.49
C SER A 52 11.79 -6.61 4.74
N ILE A 53 12.57 -7.16 3.80
CA ILE A 53 13.25 -8.45 4.00
C ILE A 53 14.49 -8.25 4.89
N CYS A 54 15.16 -7.11 4.72
CA CYS A 54 16.43 -6.83 5.38
C CYS A 54 16.26 -6.19 6.77
N GLU A 55 15.09 -5.60 7.03
CA GLU A 55 14.78 -4.90 8.28
C GLU A 55 13.47 -5.41 8.88
N LYS A 56 13.24 -5.17 10.17
CA LYS A 56 12.05 -5.67 10.89
C LYS A 56 10.83 -4.74 10.79
N TYR A 57 10.72 -3.98 9.70
CA TYR A 57 9.61 -3.05 9.47
C TYR A 57 8.53 -3.71 8.60
N GLU A 58 7.29 -3.58 9.06
CA GLU A 58 6.08 -4.08 8.40
C GLU A 58 5.07 -2.93 8.27
N PHE A 59 4.25 -3.00 7.23
CA PHE A 59 3.21 -2.04 6.89
C PHE A 59 1.97 -2.81 6.46
N SER A 60 0.81 -2.41 6.97
CA SER A 60 -0.46 -2.97 6.56
C SER A 60 -1.54 -1.93 6.80
N ILE A 61 -2.26 -1.54 5.76
CA ILE A 61 -3.33 -0.55 5.85
C ILE A 61 -4.52 -0.99 5.01
N TYR A 62 -5.71 -0.84 5.55
CA TYR A 62 -6.95 -1.11 4.84
C TYR A 62 -7.55 0.19 4.30
N ILE A 63 -8.13 0.11 3.11
CA ILE A 63 -8.68 1.24 2.37
C ILE A 63 -10.20 1.09 2.30
N GLN A 64 -10.90 2.20 2.54
CA GLN A 64 -12.36 2.24 2.50
C GLN A 64 -12.84 1.95 1.07
N PRO A 65 -13.68 0.92 0.87
CA PRO A 65 -14.23 0.61 -0.44
C PRO A 65 -15.21 1.70 -0.89
N THR A 66 -15.19 2.01 -2.18
CA THR A 66 -16.16 2.85 -2.88
C THR A 66 -17.15 2.03 -3.71
N LYS A 67 -16.84 0.76 -3.95
CA LYS A 67 -17.61 -0.22 -4.71
C LYS A 67 -17.86 -1.49 -3.88
N SER A 68 -18.83 -2.28 -4.32
CA SER A 68 -19.03 -3.64 -3.81
C SER A 68 -17.81 -4.52 -4.11
N ILE A 69 -17.49 -5.42 -3.19
CA ILE A 69 -16.48 -6.46 -3.38
C ILE A 69 -17.15 -7.66 -4.05
N THR A 70 -16.53 -8.25 -5.08
CA THR A 70 -17.06 -9.45 -5.71
C THR A 70 -16.93 -10.67 -4.80
N GLU A 71 -17.79 -11.66 -4.99
CA GLU A 71 -17.76 -12.88 -4.18
C GLU A 71 -16.42 -13.61 -4.35
N GLU A 72 -15.89 -13.67 -5.57
CA GLU A 72 -14.62 -14.32 -5.87
C GLU A 72 -13.43 -13.63 -5.21
N ALA A 73 -13.42 -12.30 -5.17
CA ALA A 73 -12.40 -11.55 -4.44
C ALA A 73 -12.48 -11.83 -2.94
N SER A 74 -13.69 -11.78 -2.38
CA SER A 74 -13.93 -12.07 -0.96
C SER A 74 -13.49 -13.49 -0.58
N LEU A 75 -13.67 -14.47 -1.46
CA LEU A 75 -13.23 -15.86 -1.24
C LEU A 75 -11.70 -15.98 -1.19
N VAL A 76 -10.97 -15.15 -1.94
CA VAL A 76 -9.51 -15.18 -2.00
C VAL A 76 -8.89 -14.44 -0.82
N ASN A 77 -9.32 -13.20 -0.57
CA ASN A 77 -8.68 -12.31 0.39
C ASN A 77 -9.39 -12.21 1.74
N LYS A 78 -10.57 -12.83 1.87
CA LYS A 78 -11.41 -12.82 3.07
C LYS A 78 -11.86 -11.43 3.51
N LEU A 79 -11.92 -10.48 2.57
CA LEU A 79 -12.43 -9.14 2.79
C LEU A 79 -13.90 -9.07 2.36
N TYR A 80 -14.73 -8.54 3.26
CA TYR A 80 -16.16 -8.37 3.05
C TYR A 80 -16.54 -6.92 3.35
N PHE A 81 -17.40 -6.34 2.53
CA PHE A 81 -17.91 -4.99 2.75
C PHE A 81 -19.41 -5.05 3.04
N ASP A 82 -19.76 -4.82 4.30
CA ASP A 82 -21.16 -4.85 4.76
C ASP A 82 -21.46 -3.65 5.65
N ASN A 83 -22.66 -3.08 5.50
CA ASN A 83 -23.16 -1.96 6.30
C ASN A 83 -22.17 -0.77 6.42
N GLY A 84 -21.41 -0.51 5.36
CA GLY A 84 -20.42 0.58 5.31
C GLY A 84 -19.06 0.26 5.94
N ASN A 85 -18.88 -0.95 6.47
CA ASN A 85 -17.67 -1.38 7.15
C ASN A 85 -16.95 -2.47 6.34
N LEU A 86 -15.62 -2.38 6.27
CA LEU A 86 -14.78 -3.45 5.76
C LEU A 86 -14.47 -4.42 6.89
N GLU A 87 -14.60 -5.71 6.62
CA GLU A 87 -14.26 -6.80 7.52
C GLU A 87 -13.21 -7.70 6.91
N TYR A 88 -12.23 -8.11 7.72
CA TYR A 88 -11.26 -9.14 7.37
C TYR A 88 -11.50 -10.37 8.25
N ASP A 89 -11.77 -11.52 7.63
CA ASP A 89 -11.99 -12.79 8.33
C ASP A 89 -13.06 -12.68 9.45
N GLY A 90 -14.15 -11.98 9.14
CA GLY A 90 -15.29 -11.74 10.05
C GLY A 90 -15.03 -10.72 11.16
N LYS A 91 -13.97 -9.91 11.05
CA LYS A 91 -13.67 -8.83 12.00
C LYS A 91 -13.59 -7.51 11.28
N GLN A 92 -14.34 -6.53 11.74
CA GLN A 92 -14.25 -5.15 11.26
C GLN A 92 -12.81 -4.63 11.38
N VAL A 93 -12.31 -4.04 10.30
CA VAL A 93 -11.00 -3.40 10.24
C VAL A 93 -11.16 -1.89 10.11
N ILE A 94 -10.17 -1.14 10.64
CA ILE A 94 -10.11 0.31 10.47
C ILE A 94 -9.63 0.60 9.06
N THR A 95 -10.37 1.43 8.34
CA THR A 95 -10.08 1.86 6.98
C THR A 95 -9.69 3.34 6.93
N VAL A 96 -8.93 3.70 5.91
CA VAL A 96 -8.61 5.09 5.54
C VAL A 96 -8.99 5.36 4.07
N SER A 97 -8.90 6.61 3.61
CA SER A 97 -9.01 6.91 2.18
C SER A 97 -7.83 6.34 1.38
N LEU A 98 -8.00 6.20 0.06
CA LEU A 98 -6.92 5.73 -0.82
C LEU A 98 -5.72 6.69 -0.79
N GLU A 99 -5.98 7.99 -0.75
CA GLU A 99 -4.99 9.06 -0.65
C GLU A 99 -4.16 8.94 0.64
N GLU A 100 -4.81 8.75 1.78
CA GLU A 100 -4.14 8.55 3.08
C GLU A 100 -3.32 7.25 3.10
N ALA A 101 -3.83 6.16 2.50
CA ALA A 101 -3.11 4.91 2.42
C ALA A 101 -1.84 5.01 1.58
N LEU A 102 -1.92 5.64 0.40
CA LEU A 102 -0.76 5.85 -0.46
C LEU A 102 0.26 6.81 0.16
N SER A 103 -0.22 7.85 0.85
CA SER A 103 0.67 8.76 1.59
C SER A 103 1.39 8.03 2.72
N SER A 104 0.67 7.22 3.50
CA SER A 104 1.25 6.40 4.57
C SER A 104 2.22 5.35 4.04
N PHE A 105 1.92 4.76 2.88
CA PHE A 105 2.82 3.82 2.21
C PHE A 105 4.10 4.51 1.72
N TYR A 106 3.99 5.72 1.16
CA TYR A 106 5.15 6.53 0.79
C TYR A 106 6.02 6.87 2.01
N ASP A 107 5.41 7.31 3.11
CA ASP A 107 6.12 7.61 4.37
C ASP A 107 6.85 6.37 4.90
N PHE A 108 6.23 5.20 4.83
CA PHE A 108 6.86 3.92 5.17
C PHE A 108 8.13 3.67 4.32
N LEU A 109 8.09 3.90 3.01
CA LEU A 109 9.27 3.76 2.14
C LEU A 109 10.34 4.81 2.46
N CYS A 110 9.95 6.01 2.89
CA CYS A 110 10.86 7.08 3.27
C CYS A 110 11.61 6.80 4.59
N LEU A 111 11.09 5.93 5.47
CA LEU A 111 11.76 5.54 6.73
C LEU A 111 13.19 5.05 6.50
N PHE A 112 13.43 4.37 5.37
CA PHE A 112 14.70 3.74 5.07
C PHE A 112 15.78 4.72 4.59
N LYS A 113 15.41 5.94 4.15
CA LYS A 113 16.32 6.95 3.57
C LYS A 113 17.23 6.41 2.47
N ARG A 114 16.75 5.40 1.74
CA ARG A 114 17.45 4.62 0.72
C ARG A 114 16.49 4.31 -0.41
N LYS A 115 17.03 3.91 -1.57
CA LYS A 115 16.20 3.36 -2.65
C LYS A 115 15.47 2.11 -2.16
N CYS A 116 14.20 2.00 -2.49
CA CYS A 116 13.40 0.81 -2.24
C CYS A 116 13.11 0.08 -3.55
N VAL A 117 13.29 -1.23 -3.56
CA VAL A 117 12.89 -2.12 -4.65
C VAL A 117 11.66 -2.90 -4.19
N LEU A 118 10.53 -2.66 -4.85
CA LEU A 118 9.27 -3.33 -4.55
C LEU A 118 9.20 -4.66 -5.31
N ILE A 119 8.87 -5.74 -4.60
CA ILE A 119 8.70 -7.09 -5.14
C ILE A 119 7.34 -7.62 -4.69
N ALA A 120 6.57 -8.21 -5.61
CA ALA A 120 5.32 -8.89 -5.30
C ALA A 120 5.24 -10.22 -6.07
N HIS A 121 4.46 -11.16 -5.56
CA HIS A 121 4.36 -12.51 -6.13
C HIS A 121 3.81 -12.50 -7.57
N ASN A 122 2.91 -11.58 -7.90
CA ASN A 122 2.40 -11.39 -9.26
C ASN A 122 2.54 -9.93 -9.70
N CYS A 123 3.70 -9.32 -9.41
CA CYS A 123 3.94 -7.89 -9.57
C CYS A 123 3.61 -7.38 -10.98
N GLU A 124 4.01 -8.10 -12.02
CA GLU A 124 3.85 -7.60 -13.40
C GLU A 124 2.42 -7.68 -13.92
N ALA A 125 1.67 -8.72 -13.57
CA ALA A 125 0.32 -8.93 -14.08
C ALA A 125 -0.77 -8.38 -13.14
N PHE A 126 -0.47 -8.24 -11.85
CA PHE A 126 -1.42 -7.87 -10.82
C PHE A 126 -0.94 -6.70 -9.96
N ASP A 127 -0.11 -6.92 -8.96
CA ASP A 127 0.14 -5.96 -7.87
C ASP A 127 0.70 -4.63 -8.38
N GLY A 128 1.70 -4.67 -9.27
CA GLY A 128 2.32 -3.50 -9.87
C GLY A 128 1.33 -2.64 -10.64
N PRO A 129 0.59 -3.20 -11.62
CA PRO A 129 -0.47 -2.47 -12.30
C PRO A 129 -1.54 -1.87 -11.37
N ARG A 130 -1.91 -2.56 -10.27
CA ARG A 130 -2.92 -2.05 -9.32
C ARG A 130 -2.36 -0.90 -8.49
N LEU A 131 -1.12 -1.01 -8.02
CA LEU A 131 -0.44 0.07 -7.31
C LEU A 131 -0.32 1.32 -8.19
N VAL A 132 0.13 1.17 -9.44
CA VAL A 132 0.25 2.29 -10.38
C VAL A 132 -1.13 2.89 -10.69
N ALA A 133 -2.16 2.08 -10.86
CA ALA A 133 -3.53 2.58 -11.06
C ALA A 133 -4.04 3.35 -9.84
N ALA A 134 -3.80 2.85 -8.62
CA ALA A 134 -4.17 3.52 -7.38
C ALA A 134 -3.48 4.90 -7.27
N ILE A 135 -2.19 4.97 -7.59
CA ILE A 135 -1.41 6.21 -7.64
C ILE A 135 -2.01 7.23 -8.62
N HIS A 136 -2.37 6.77 -9.83
CA HIS A 136 -2.96 7.66 -10.82
C HIS A 136 -4.35 8.17 -10.44
N LYS A 137 -5.14 7.38 -9.69
CA LYS A 137 -6.47 7.79 -9.22
C LYS A 137 -6.42 8.99 -8.26
N THR A 138 -5.38 9.09 -7.43
CA THR A 138 -5.28 10.10 -6.36
C THR A 138 -4.65 11.43 -6.80
N GLN A 139 -4.30 11.57 -8.08
CA GLN A 139 -3.51 12.72 -8.60
C GLN A 139 -2.22 12.98 -7.82
N MET A 140 -1.72 12.01 -7.04
CA MET A 140 -0.43 12.13 -6.36
C MET A 140 0.67 12.23 -7.40
N ASN A 141 1.45 13.32 -7.33
CA ASN A 141 2.69 13.44 -8.11
C ASN A 141 3.74 12.50 -7.50
N ILE A 142 3.81 11.27 -8.01
CA ILE A 142 4.85 10.34 -7.60
C ILE A 142 6.09 10.55 -8.46
N PRO A 143 7.30 10.64 -7.85
CA PRO A 143 8.55 10.77 -8.60
C PRO A 143 8.68 9.68 -9.68
N GLU A 144 9.13 10.08 -10.87
CA GLU A 144 9.29 9.20 -12.06
C GLU A 144 10.14 7.94 -11.79
N GLU A 145 10.89 7.89 -10.69
CA GLU A 145 11.69 6.73 -10.30
C GLU A 145 10.86 5.50 -9.94
N ILE A 146 9.62 5.66 -9.46
CA ILE A 146 8.74 4.53 -9.09
C ILE A 146 8.12 3.87 -10.34
N LYS A 147 8.12 4.54 -11.50
CA LYS A 147 7.58 4.00 -12.77
C LYS A 147 8.46 2.93 -13.43
N LYS A 148 9.62 2.62 -12.86
CA LYS A 148 10.55 1.61 -13.39
C LYS A 148 10.54 0.35 -12.53
N ALA A 149 9.38 -0.30 -12.41
CA ALA A 149 9.37 -1.74 -12.16
C ALA A 149 9.91 -2.40 -13.44
N LYS A 150 11.21 -2.74 -13.44
CA LYS A 150 11.85 -3.44 -14.56
C LYS A 150 11.62 -4.93 -14.42
N THR A 151 10.96 -5.48 -15.42
CA THR A 151 11.02 -6.88 -15.88
C THR A 151 12.48 -7.31 -16.05
N ASN A 152 12.83 -8.47 -15.51
CA ASN A 152 14.00 -9.25 -15.96
C ASN A 152 13.59 -10.11 -17.15
#